data_AF-A0A353EX71-F1
#
_entry.id   AF-A0A353EX71-F1
#
_cell.length_a   1.000
_cell.length_b   1.000
_cell.length_c   1.000
_cell.angle_alpha   90.00
_cell.angle_beta   90.00
_cell.angle_gamma   90.00
#
_symmetry.space_group_name_H-M   'P 1'
#
loop_
_entity.id
_entity.type
_entity.pdbx_description
1 polymer ?
#
loop_
_entity_poly.entity_id
_entity_poly.type
_entity_poly.pdbx_seq_one_letter_code
_entity_poly.pdbx_strand_id
1 'polypeptide(L)' 'MKQEIPYKTYLSEKELPTAWYNLRADMKHKPAPLLNPATHRPITAEELSPIFCDELVRQELDDTTALFPIPTEIRDFYKM' A
#
# COMPACT_ATOMS: atom_id res chain seq x y z
N MET A 1 14.02 -29.82 -24.79
CA MET A 1 13.33 -28.70 -25.48
C MET A 1 13.78 -27.41 -24.84
N LYS A 2 14.30 -26.43 -25.58
CA LYS A 2 14.64 -25.12 -25.02
C LYS A 2 13.32 -24.40 -24.74
N GLN A 3 13.07 -24.01 -23.50
CA GLN A 3 11.95 -23.14 -23.14
C GLN A 3 12.22 -21.77 -23.76
N GLU A 4 11.48 -21.40 -24.80
CA GLU A 4 11.46 -20.02 -25.28
C GLU A 4 10.77 -19.16 -24.22
N ILE A 5 11.53 -18.25 -23.61
CA ILE A 5 10.99 -17.27 -22.68
C ILE A 5 10.28 -16.21 -23.53
N PRO A 6 8.99 -15.94 -23.31
CA PRO A 6 8.27 -14.94 -24.09
C PRO A 6 8.88 -13.55 -23.89
N TYR A 7 9.03 -12.79 -24.97
CA TYR A 7 9.51 -11.41 -24.92
C TYR A 7 8.55 -10.49 -24.13
N LYS A 8 7.25 -10.79 -24.16
CA LYS A 8 6.21 -10.03 -23.46
C LYS A 8 5.09 -10.97 -23.02
N THR A 9 4.58 -10.72 -21.81
CA THR A 9 3.37 -11.38 -21.28
C THR A 9 2.32 -10.31 -21.03
N TYR A 10 1.11 -10.52 -21.54
CA TYR A 10 -0.05 -9.69 -21.21
C TYR A 10 -0.90 -10.43 -20.18
N LEU A 11 -1.35 -9.70 -19.17
CA LEU A 11 -2.32 -10.19 -18.20
C LEU A 11 -3.70 -9.65 -18.60
N SER A 12 -4.72 -10.47 -18.45
CA SER A 12 -6.11 -10.07 -18.66
C SER A 12 -6.63 -9.25 -17.47
N GLU A 13 -7.72 -8.50 -17.66
CA GLU A 13 -8.38 -7.78 -16.55
C GLU A 13 -8.83 -8.69 -15.40
N LYS A 14 -9.09 -9.97 -15.70
CA LYS A 14 -9.44 -10.97 -14.69
C LYS A 14 -8.29 -11.25 -13.71
N GLU A 15 -7.06 -10.99 -14.14
CA GLU A 15 -5.83 -11.14 -13.35
C GLU A 15 -5.43 -9.84 -12.65
N LEU A 16 -6.21 -8.76 -12.82
CA LEU A 16 -5.97 -7.52 -12.10
C LEU A 16 -6.08 -7.77 -10.59
N PRO A 17 -5.08 -7.36 -9.79
CA PRO A 17 -5.10 -7.56 -8.35
C PRO A 17 -6.37 -7.01 -7.68
N THR A 18 -6.76 -7.64 -6.58
CA THR A 18 -7.92 -7.25 -5.76
C THR A 18 -7.54 -6.52 -4.48
N ALA A 19 -6.25 -6.53 -4.10
CA ALA A 19 -5.72 -5.91 -2.91
C ALA A 19 -4.34 -5.29 -3.16
N TRP A 20 -4.03 -4.20 -2.46
CA TRP A 20 -2.67 -3.69 -2.31
C TRP A 20 -1.96 -4.47 -1.20
N TYR A 21 -0.66 -4.71 -1.38
CA TYR A 21 0.17 -5.40 -0.39
C TYR A 21 1.00 -4.39 0.40
N ASN A 22 0.85 -4.41 1.72
CA ASN A 22 1.66 -3.61 2.64
C ASN A 22 2.86 -4.43 3.10
N LEU A 23 4.03 -4.08 2.56
CA LEU A 23 5.29 -4.74 2.92
C LEU A 23 5.58 -4.65 4.42
N ARG A 24 5.17 -3.56 5.10
CA ARG A 24 5.49 -3.36 6.52
C ARG A 24 4.92 -4.49 7.38
N ALA A 25 3.79 -5.10 7.02
CA ALA A 25 3.18 -6.23 7.72
C ALA A 25 4.17 -7.37 7.99
N ASP A 26 5.00 -7.71 6.99
CA ASP A 26 5.92 -8.86 7.06
C ASP A 26 7.37 -8.48 7.42
N MET A 27 7.66 -7.20 7.63
CA MET A 27 9.00 -6.75 8.03
C MET A 27 9.34 -7.22 9.46
N LYS A 28 10.43 -7.98 9.59
CA LYS A 28 10.98 -8.42 10.90
C LYS A 28 11.43 -7.24 11.77
N HIS A 29 12.01 -6.22 11.14
CA HIS A 29 12.41 -4.98 11.79
C HIS A 29 11.62 -3.86 11.13
N LYS A 30 10.74 -3.21 11.89
CA LYS A 30 9.89 -2.13 11.38
C LYS A 30 10.76 -0.89 11.10
N PRO A 31 10.39 -0.05 10.11
CA PRO A 31 11.01 1.25 9.92
C PRO A 31 10.92 2.10 11.20
N ALA A 32 11.80 3.09 11.32
CA ALA A 32 11.65 4.08 12.37
C ALA A 32 10.31 4.82 12.22
N PRO A 33 9.63 5.19 13.32
CA PRO A 33 8.36 5.89 13.25
C PRO A 33 8.54 7.28 12.61
N LEU A 34 7.49 7.75 11.94
CA LEU A 34 7.42 9.13 11.48
C LEU A 34 7.39 10.07 12.69
N LEU A 35 8.24 11.10 12.69
CA LEU A 35 8.35 12.05 13.79
C LEU A 35 7.71 13.38 13.42
N ASN A 36 7.01 13.99 14.37
CA ASN A 36 6.61 15.38 14.27
C ASN A 36 7.87 16.27 14.32
N PRO A 37 8.10 17.16 13.34
CA PRO A 37 9.33 17.96 13.26
C PRO A 37 9.46 19.02 14.35
N ALA A 38 8.38 19.41 15.02
CA ALA A 38 8.43 20.38 16.12
C ALA A 38 8.74 19.71 17.47
N THR A 39 8.21 18.50 17.70
CA THR A 39 8.32 17.81 19.00
C THR A 39 9.38 16.71 19.01
N HIS A 40 9.80 16.24 17.83
CA HIS A 40 10.66 15.07 17.60
C HIS A 40 10.13 13.79 18.23
N ARG A 41 8.80 13.69 18.43
CA ARG A 41 8.12 12.50 18.92
C ARG A 41 7.37 11.81 17.78
N PRO A 42 7.06 10.51 17.88
CA PRO A 42 6.19 9.84 16.93
C PRO A 42 4.91 10.63 16.67
N ILE A 43 4.58 10.83 15.40
CA ILE A 43 3.40 11.59 14.98
C ILE A 43 2.11 10.84 15.35
N THR A 44 1.08 11.56 15.76
CA THR A 44 -0.26 10.97 15.96
C THR A 44 -1.09 11.02 14.68
N ALA A 45 -2.19 10.26 14.63
CA ALA A 45 -3.12 10.31 13.50
C ALA A 45 -3.70 11.72 13.30
N GLU A 46 -4.06 12.40 14.40
CA GLU A 46 -4.62 13.75 14.39
C GLU A 46 -3.63 14.80 13.86
N GLU A 47 -2.33 14.61 14.12
CA GLU A 47 -1.28 15.47 13.58
C GLU A 47 -1.04 15.25 12.07
N LEU A 48 -1.40 14.07 11.56
CA LEU A 48 -1.26 13.70 10.15
C LEU A 48 -2.51 14.02 9.30
N SER A 49 -3.70 14.04 9.91
CA SER A 49 -4.99 14.39 9.28
C SER A 49 -5.05 15.75 8.56
N PRO A 50 -4.27 16.79 8.92
CA PRO A 50 -4.22 18.02 8.13
C PRO A 50 -3.57 17.85 6.74
N ILE A 51 -2.84 16.75 6.52
CA ILE A 51 -2.06 16.49 5.30
C ILE A 51 -2.74 15.44 4.43
N PHE A 52 -3.32 14.41 5.04
CA PHE A 52 -3.91 13.26 4.35
C PHE A 52 -5.37 13.02 4.79
N CYS A 53 -6.14 12.40 3.91
CA CYS A 53 -7.47 11.90 4.25
C CYS A 53 -7.38 10.83 5.35
N ASP A 54 -8.41 10.73 6.19
CA ASP A 54 -8.44 9.82 7.35
C ASP A 54 -8.09 8.36 7.00
N GLU A 55 -8.55 7.86 5.85
CA GLU A 55 -8.26 6.50 5.42
C GLU A 55 -6.78 6.31 5.05
N LEU A 56 -6.16 7.31 4.42
CA LEU A 56 -4.73 7.26 4.09
C LEU A 56 -3.87 7.37 5.34
N VAL A 57 -4.30 8.19 6.33
CA VAL A 57 -3.65 8.27 7.65
C VAL A 57 -3.65 6.90 8.33
N ARG A 58 -4.79 6.21 8.33
CA ARG A 58 -4.90 4.86 8.92
C ARG A 58 -3.97 3.87 8.23
N GLN A 59 -3.92 3.86 6.91
CA GLN A 59 -3.07 2.95 6.14
C GLN A 59 -1.57 3.25 6.35
N GLU A 60 -1.17 4.53 6.40
CA GLU A 60 0.24 4.92 6.60
C GLU A 60 0.77 4.53 7.99
N LEU A 61 -0.12 4.50 8.99
CA LEU A 61 0.21 4.11 10.37
C LEU A 61 -0.01 2.61 10.66
N ASP A 62 -0.46 1.81 9.68
CA ASP A 62 -0.69 0.38 9.84
C ASP A 62 0.56 -0.44 9.46
N ASP A 63 1.12 -1.15 10.46
CA ASP A 63 2.29 -2.00 10.32
C ASP A 63 1.96 -3.51 10.32
N THR A 64 0.68 -3.88 10.24
CA THR A 64 0.19 -5.23 10.54
C THR A 64 -0.69 -5.83 9.45
N THR A 65 -1.49 -5.02 8.77
CA THR A 65 -2.42 -5.49 7.75
C THR A 65 -1.66 -5.72 6.46
N ALA A 66 -1.54 -6.98 6.02
CA ALA A 66 -0.78 -7.34 4.82
C ALA A 66 -1.51 -6.99 3.52
N LEU A 67 -2.84 -7.12 3.49
CA LEU A 67 -3.64 -6.95 2.28
C LEU A 67 -4.76 -5.94 2.53
N PHE A 68 -4.74 -4.85 1.75
CA PHE A 68 -5.81 -3.85 1.73
C PHE A 68 -6.65 -4.02 0.46
N PRO A 69 -7.95 -4.38 0.58
CA PRO A 69 -8.82 -4.48 -0.58
C PRO A 69 -8.82 -3.18 -1.39
N ILE A 70 -8.63 -3.27 -2.70
CA ILE A 70 -8.71 -2.10 -3.59
C ILE A 70 -10.20 -1.74 -3.72
N PRO A 71 -10.61 -0.50 -3.38
CA PRO A 71 -11.99 -0.05 -3.58
C PRO A 71 -12.43 -0.26 -5.03
N THR A 72 -13.68 -0.70 -5.23
CA THR A 72 -14.20 -1.04 -6.56
C THR A 72 -14.02 0.10 -7.56
N GLU A 73 -14.31 1.34 -7.16
CA GLU A 73 -14.17 2.52 -8.01
C GLU A 73 -12.72 2.74 -8.49
N ILE A 74 -11.74 2.47 -7.63
CA ILE A 74 -10.31 2.57 -7.97
C ILE A 74 -9.89 1.39 -8.85
N ARG A 75 -10.35 0.18 -8.53
CA ARG A 75 -10.05 -1.02 -9.32
C ARG A 75 -10.64 -0.95 -10.73
N ASP A 76 -11.83 -0.37 -10.86
CA ASP A 76 -12.48 -0.12 -12.14
C ASP A 76 -11.73 0.95 -12.94
N PHE A 77 -11.21 2.00 -12.28
CA PHE A 77 -10.35 2.99 -12.93
C PHE A 77 -9.05 2.40 -13.51
N TYR A 78 -8.51 1.32 -12.92
CA TYR A 78 -7.32 0.64 -13.45
C TYR A 78 -7.59 -0.24 -14.68
N LYS A 79 -8.86 -0.59 -14.97
CA LYS A 79 -9.22 -1.33 -16.19
C LYS A 79 -9.09 -0.36 -17.36
N MET A 80 -8.09 -0.57 -18.22
CA MET A 80 -7.79 0.26 -19.40
C MET A 80 -8.50 -0.28 -20.63
#